data_AF-A0A0J8VI39-F1
#
_entry.id   AF-A0A0J8VI39-F1
#
_cell.length_a   1.000
_cell.length_b   1.000
_cell.length_c   1.000
_cell.angle_alpha   90.00
_cell.angle_beta   90.00
_cell.angle_gamma   90.00
#
_symmetry.space_group_name_H-M   'P 1'
#
loop_
_entity.id
_entity.type
_entity.pdbx_description
1 polymer ?
#
loop_
_entity_poly.entity_id
_entity_poly.type
_entity_poly.pdbx_seq_one_letter_code
_entity_poly.pdbx_strand_id
1 'polypeptide(L)' 'MRDQKTMDWCEELEGLVYAPVINHGTVYAYNKHKCRCEFCKEAKAISNQRAALKAKMRQVAA' A
#
# COMPACT_ATOMS: atom_id res chain seq x y z
N MET A 1 -11.44 -2.74 -14.84
CA MET A 1 -12.77 -2.26 -15.25
C MET A 1 -13.11 -1.08 -14.37
N ARG A 2 -13.51 0.04 -14.99
CA ARG A 2 -13.93 1.27 -14.31
C ARG A 2 -15.46 1.15 -14.21
N ASP A 3 -15.95 0.52 -13.14
CA ASP A 3 -17.39 0.30 -13.01
C ASP A 3 -18.07 1.63 -12.69
N GLN A 4 -19.13 1.94 -13.45
CA GLN A 4 -19.90 3.17 -13.31
C GLN A 4 -20.76 3.15 -12.04
N LYS A 5 -21.03 1.95 -11.48
CA LYS A 5 -21.92 1.75 -10.33
C LYS A 5 -21.37 2.27 -9.01
N THR A 6 -20.05 2.35 -8.86
CA THR A 6 -19.40 2.95 -7.69
C THR A 6 -19.56 4.48 -7.65
N MET A 7 -19.93 5.13 -8.76
CA MET A 7 -20.08 6.60 -8.83
C MET A 7 -21.47 7.11 -8.42
N ASP A 8 -22.52 6.27 -8.47
CA ASP A 8 -23.89 6.67 -8.12
C ASP A 8 -24.14 6.78 -6.60
N TRP A 9 -23.22 6.30 -5.76
CA TRP A 9 -23.31 6.41 -4.28
C TRP A 9 -22.77 7.73 -3.71
N CYS A 10 -22.45 8.71 -4.56
CA CYS A 10 -21.83 9.99 -4.14
C CYS A 10 -22.77 11.20 -4.14
N GLU A 11 -24.02 11.10 -4.60
CA GLU A 11 -24.93 12.26 -4.64
C GLU A 11 -25.71 12.50 -3.33
N GLU A 12 -25.66 11.58 -2.35
CA GLU A 12 -26.51 11.62 -1.13
C GLU A 12 -25.81 12.10 0.16
N LEU A 13 -24.50 12.43 0.15
CA LEU A 13 -23.72 12.68 1.38
C LEU A 13 -23.32 14.15 1.63
N GLU A 14 -24.13 15.12 1.24
CA GLU A 14 -23.98 16.54 1.66
C GLU A 14 -22.53 17.10 1.59
N GLY A 15 -21.78 16.79 0.55
CA GLY A 15 -20.44 17.34 0.35
C GLY A 15 -19.30 16.69 1.16
N LEU A 16 -19.51 15.50 1.75
CA LEU A 16 -18.40 14.68 2.24
C LEU A 16 -17.56 14.20 1.05
N VAL A 17 -16.43 14.86 0.82
CA VAL A 17 -15.46 14.48 -0.21
C VAL A 17 -15.02 13.03 0.04
N TYR A 18 -15.24 12.15 -0.94
CA TYR A 18 -14.70 10.79 -0.93
C TYR A 18 -13.17 10.86 -0.78
N ALA A 19 -12.69 10.63 0.43
CA ALA A 19 -11.28 10.43 0.69
C ALA A 19 -11.00 8.93 0.56
N PRO A 20 -10.27 8.47 -0.48
CA PRO A 20 -9.91 7.07 -0.57
C PRO A 20 -9.11 6.68 0.67
N VAL A 21 -9.68 5.81 1.51
CA VAL A 21 -9.04 5.30 2.72
C VAL A 21 -7.83 4.46 2.29
N ILE A 22 -6.63 5.00 2.45
CA ILE A 22 -5.40 4.25 2.19
C ILE A 22 -5.07 3.38 3.40
N ASN A 23 -4.89 2.09 3.17
CA ASN A 23 -4.44 1.16 4.23
C ASN A 23 -2.94 1.37 4.48
N HIS A 24 -2.61 2.12 5.54
CA HIS A 24 -1.24 2.34 6.02
C HIS A 24 -0.60 1.05 6.53
N GLY A 25 0.72 1.08 6.79
CA GLY A 25 1.46 -0.10 7.24
C GLY A 25 1.72 -1.14 6.15
N THR A 26 1.54 -0.75 4.88
CA THR A 26 1.76 -1.65 3.74
C THR A 26 2.85 -1.12 2.81
N VAL A 27 3.59 -2.03 2.17
CA VAL A 27 4.56 -1.67 1.11
C VAL A 27 3.86 -0.98 -0.06
N TYR A 28 2.59 -1.32 -0.31
CA TYR A 28 1.77 -0.69 -1.33
C TYR A 28 1.50 0.79 -1.02
N ALA A 29 1.08 1.11 0.21
CA ALA A 29 0.90 2.50 0.64
C ALA A 29 2.21 3.30 0.56
N TYR A 30 3.35 2.70 0.93
CA TYR A 30 4.66 3.33 0.79
C TYR A 30 5.04 3.61 -0.67
N ASN A 31 4.94 2.62 -1.56
CA ASN A 31 5.43 2.74 -2.94
C ASN A 31 4.47 3.50 -3.85
N LYS A 32 3.16 3.20 -3.79
CA LYS A 32 2.16 3.74 -4.71
C LYS A 32 1.58 5.07 -4.20
N HIS A 33 1.19 5.10 -2.93
CA HIS A 33 0.58 6.28 -2.32
C HIS A 33 1.60 7.23 -1.68
N LYS A 34 2.91 6.91 -1.76
CA LYS A 34 4.02 7.71 -1.24
C LYS A 34 3.91 8.06 0.26
N CYS A 35 3.16 7.27 1.02
CA CYS A 35 3.00 7.50 2.45
C CYS A 35 4.32 7.28 3.20
N ARG A 36 4.69 8.20 4.09
CA ARG A 36 5.94 8.20 4.88
C ARG A 36 5.72 8.11 6.40
N CYS A 37 4.52 7.70 6.84
CA CYS A 37 4.30 7.41 8.26
C CYS A 37 5.19 6.24 8.73
N GLU A 38 5.33 6.11 10.04
CA GLU A 38 6.19 5.12 10.67
C GLU A 38 5.88 3.69 10.21
N PHE A 39 4.62 3.27 10.29
CA PHE A 39 4.18 1.95 9.86
C PHE A 39 4.51 1.64 8.39
N CYS A 40 4.35 2.61 7.48
CA CYS A 40 4.68 2.44 6.08
C CYS A 40 6.20 2.33 5.84
N LYS A 41 7.00 3.10 6.59
CA LYS A 41 8.46 3.00 6.56
C LYS A 41 8.93 1.65 7.07
N GLU A 42 8.36 1.18 8.17
CA GLU A 42 8.64 -0.13 8.76
C GLU A 42 8.28 -1.27 7.81
N ALA A 43 7.09 -1.25 7.21
CA ALA A 43 6.67 -2.25 6.23
C ALA A 43 7.65 -2.35 5.05
N LYS A 44 8.17 -1.20 4.58
CA LYS A 44 9.20 -1.18 3.55
C LYS A 44 10.53 -1.76 4.05
N ALA A 45 10.96 -1.41 5.26
CA ALA A 45 12.18 -1.93 5.85
C ALA A 45 12.15 -3.46 6.00
N ILE A 46 11.05 -4.02 6.52
CA ILE A 46 10.82 -5.47 6.63
C ILE A 46 10.87 -6.11 5.25
N SER A 47 10.21 -5.51 4.24
CA SER A 47 10.24 -6.03 2.87
C SER A 47 11.66 -6.09 2.29
N ASN A 48 12.49 -5.07 2.56
CA ASN A 48 13.89 -5.05 2.12
C ASN A 48 14.72 -6.13 2.82
N GLN A 49 14.54 -6.31 4.13
CA GLN A 49 15.21 -7.35 4.91
C GLN A 49 14.86 -8.74 4.38
N ARG A 50 13.57 -9.02 4.10
CA ARG A 50 13.13 -10.28 3.49
C ARG A 50 13.79 -10.53 2.13
N ALA A 51 13.89 -9.51 1.29
CA ALA A 51 14.55 -9.63 -0.01
C ALA A 51 16.04 -9.96 0.13
N ALA A 52 16.73 -9.30 1.07
CA ALA A 52 18.14 -9.58 1.36
C ALA A 52 18.36 -11.01 1.89
N LEU A 53 17.51 -11.46 2.82
CA LEU A 53 17.55 -12.83 3.33
C LEU A 53 17.34 -13.86 2.22
N LYS A 54 16.34 -13.63 1.36
CA LYS A 54 16.09 -14.51 0.19
C LYS A 54 17.29 -14.56 -0.75
N ALA A 55 17.95 -13.42 -1.00
CA ALA A 55 19.16 -13.38 -1.82
C ALA A 55 20.31 -14.19 -1.20
N LYS A 56 20.52 -14.07 0.12
CA LYS A 56 21.52 -14.88 0.84
C LYS A 56 21.20 -16.37 0.78
N MET A 57 19.95 -16.76 0.99
CA MET A 57 19.53 -18.17 0.87
C MET A 57 19.80 -18.73 -0.53
N ARG A 58 19.57 -17.94 -1.59
CA ARG A 58 19.88 -18.36 -2.96
C ARG A 58 21.37 -18.58 -3.19
N GLN A 59 22.24 -17.77 -2.57
CA GLN A 59 23.70 -17.95 -2.68
C GLN A 59 24.19 -19.21 -1.98
N VAL A 60 23.54 -19.63 -0.88
CA VAL A 60 23.89 -20.85 -0.16
C VAL A 60 23.41 -22.11 -0.89
N ALA A 61 22.31 -22.01 -1.65
CA ALA A 61 21.73 -23.13 -2.38
C ALA A 61 22.35 -23.35 -3.78
N ALA A 62 23.35 -22.56 -4.18
CA ALA A 62 24.07 -22.66 -5.44
C ALA A 62 25.47 -23.26 -5.20
#